data_AF-A0A4V2F346-F1
#
_entry.id   AF-A0A4V2F346-F1
#
_cell.length_a   1.000
_cell.length_b   1.000
_cell.length_c   1.000
_cell.angle_alpha   90.00
_cell.angle_beta   90.00
_cell.angle_gamma   90.00
#
_symmetry.space_group_name_H-M   'P 1'
#
loop_
_entity.id
_entity.type
_entity.pdbx_description
1 polymer ?
#
loop_
_entity_poly.entity_id
_entity_poly.type
_entity_poly.pdbx_seq_one_letter_code
_entity_poly.pdbx_strand_id
1 'polypeptide(L)'
;MLNQKVDMPGSSAPSSRILSGGHAMAPEKLLEIQQEFAQEWADLWRAASAGQLEPLSDQRFAGEAWGASPAHAFLAHAYLLSARTMLKMADSIEAPEHVLNRLRFATMQWVEAMSPSNFLALNPDAQRRLLESGGESLQQGIANLMADLKRGRISHTDEASFEVGRNLATTEGSVVFENRLFQLIQYKPLAPRTYARPLLIVPPCINKFYILDLQPHNSFVRFALEQGMQVFMVSWRNPLSADADGVQHADWDAYLQEGVLEAIDAVSSISRQPQVNALGFCVGGTLLSSALAVAKARGQDPVASLTLLTTLLDFADTGVLDVFIDEAQVLLREQQFAAGGVLAARELATTFAFLRPNDLVWNYVVNNYLKGQAPSAFDLLYWNADSTNLPGPFYAWYLRNTYLENNLRVPGKVRACGVGLDLSALDMPAYVYGSREDHIVPWTSAYASTSLLRGQMRFVLGASGHIAGVINPASRNRRSYWVREDDKLPADAAAWMGGAREVAGSWWNDWATWIKEHGGRQGKAPGALGSAEHPVIEPAPGKYVRIRAA
;
A
#
# COMPACT_ATOMS: atom_id res chain seq x y z
N MET A 1 70.08 -8.49 -26.48
CA MET A 1 69.46 -8.20 -25.16
C MET A 1 68.33 -7.21 -25.38
N LEU A 2 67.27 -7.33 -24.57
CA LEU A 2 66.04 -6.53 -24.52
C LEU A 2 64.93 -6.95 -25.49
N ASN A 3 64.16 -7.92 -25.00
CA ASN A 3 62.75 -8.14 -25.30
C ASN A 3 62.03 -7.87 -23.97
N GLN A 4 61.27 -6.77 -23.84
CA GLN A 4 60.36 -6.55 -22.71
C GLN A 4 59.05 -5.96 -23.23
N LYS A 5 58.00 -6.78 -23.12
CA LYS A 5 56.59 -6.41 -23.27
C LYS A 5 56.18 -5.52 -22.10
N VAL A 6 55.44 -4.45 -22.41
CA VAL A 6 54.67 -3.67 -21.44
C VAL A 6 53.23 -4.19 -21.52
N ASP A 7 52.77 -4.85 -20.46
CA ASP A 7 51.36 -5.22 -20.29
C ASP A 7 50.59 -4.03 -19.69
N MET A 8 49.45 -3.69 -20.31
CA MET A 8 48.48 -2.71 -19.81
C MET A 8 47.48 -3.40 -18.85
N PRO A 9 47.13 -2.82 -17.69
CA PRO A 9 46.23 -3.45 -16.73
C PRO A 9 44.78 -3.45 -17.22
N GLY A 10 44.16 -4.62 -17.13
CA GLY A 10 42.79 -4.90 -17.55
C GLY A 10 41.71 -4.28 -16.65
N SER A 11 40.57 -4.06 -17.28
CA SER A 11 39.28 -3.65 -16.71
C SER A 11 38.76 -4.66 -15.69
N SER A 12 38.78 -4.31 -14.42
CA SER A 12 37.95 -4.94 -13.39
C SER A 12 36.75 -4.04 -13.10
N ALA A 13 35.56 -4.43 -13.57
CA ALA A 13 34.31 -3.79 -13.21
C ALA A 13 33.98 -4.10 -11.73
N PRO A 14 33.93 -3.12 -10.81
CA PRO A 14 33.70 -3.39 -9.39
C PRO A 14 32.22 -3.51 -8.99
N SER A 15 31.27 -3.55 -9.92
CA SER A 15 29.84 -3.33 -9.61
C SER A 15 28.98 -4.59 -9.43
N SER A 16 29.34 -5.75 -9.99
CA SER A 16 28.45 -6.93 -9.96
C SER A 16 28.50 -7.73 -8.66
N ARG A 17 29.67 -7.84 -8.01
CA ARG A 17 29.85 -8.63 -6.78
C ARG A 17 29.17 -8.05 -5.55
N ILE A 18 29.00 -6.74 -5.51
CA ILE A 18 28.42 -6.03 -4.36
C ILE A 18 26.90 -6.25 -4.32
N LEU A 19 26.24 -6.25 -5.48
CA LEU A 19 24.80 -6.44 -5.57
C LEU A 19 24.38 -7.90 -5.38
N SER A 20 25.18 -8.86 -5.83
CA SER A 20 24.88 -10.29 -5.66
C SER A 20 25.35 -10.87 -4.32
N GLY A 21 25.99 -10.09 -3.45
CA GLY A 21 26.53 -10.61 -2.18
C GLY A 21 27.57 -11.73 -2.35
N GLY A 22 28.21 -11.82 -3.53
CA GLY A 22 29.11 -12.92 -3.88
C GLY A 22 28.42 -14.18 -4.42
N HIS A 23 27.10 -14.19 -4.52
CA HIS A 23 26.35 -15.26 -5.19
C HIS A 23 26.59 -15.20 -6.71
N ALA A 24 26.74 -16.38 -7.31
CA ALA A 24 27.02 -16.55 -8.72
C ALA A 24 25.89 -17.35 -9.39
N MET A 25 25.71 -17.11 -10.69
CA MET A 25 24.88 -17.93 -11.54
C MET A 25 25.70 -19.13 -12.03
N ALA A 26 25.09 -20.30 -12.10
CA ALA A 26 25.70 -21.47 -12.73
C ALA A 26 26.14 -21.12 -14.17
N PRO A 27 27.40 -21.40 -14.57
CA PRO A 27 27.90 -21.07 -15.90
C PRO A 27 27.05 -21.66 -17.03
N GLU A 28 26.51 -22.85 -16.84
CA GLU A 28 25.62 -23.51 -17.80
C GLU A 28 24.32 -22.72 -17.99
N LYS A 29 23.75 -22.22 -16.88
CA LYS A 29 22.52 -21.43 -16.92
C LYS A 29 22.73 -20.06 -17.56
N LEU A 30 23.88 -19.43 -17.31
CA LEU A 30 24.27 -18.19 -17.98
C LEU A 30 24.41 -18.41 -19.49
N LEU A 31 25.05 -19.50 -19.90
CA LEU A 31 25.21 -19.84 -21.31
C LEU A 31 23.86 -20.10 -21.98
N GLU A 32 22.95 -20.82 -21.32
CA GLU A 32 21.58 -21.07 -21.81
C GLU A 32 20.84 -19.74 -22.06
N ILE A 33 20.86 -18.82 -21.10
CA ILE A 33 20.20 -17.51 -21.22
C ILE A 33 20.85 -16.67 -22.35
N GLN A 34 22.18 -16.73 -22.50
CA GLN A 34 22.87 -16.03 -23.58
C GLN A 34 22.51 -16.59 -24.97
N GLN A 35 22.38 -17.91 -25.10
CA GLN A 35 22.00 -18.56 -26.34
C GLN A 35 20.55 -18.23 -26.72
N GLU A 36 19.63 -18.28 -25.76
CA GLU A 36 18.23 -17.89 -25.93
C GLU A 36 18.11 -16.42 -26.35
N PHE A 37 18.83 -15.52 -25.67
CA PHE A 37 18.85 -14.09 -26.03
C PHE A 37 19.39 -13.88 -27.46
N ALA A 38 20.49 -14.56 -27.84
CA ALA A 38 21.04 -14.45 -29.17
C ALA A 38 20.07 -14.94 -30.26
N GLN A 39 19.34 -16.02 -29.97
CA GLN A 39 18.31 -16.56 -30.87
C GLN A 39 17.13 -15.59 -31.00
N GLU A 40 16.55 -15.15 -29.88
CA GLU A 40 15.42 -14.20 -29.90
C GLU A 40 15.81 -12.85 -30.53
N TRP A 41 17.05 -12.40 -30.33
CA TRP A 41 17.58 -11.20 -30.98
C TRP A 41 17.66 -11.36 -32.51
N ALA A 42 18.14 -12.51 -32.99
CA ALA A 42 18.18 -12.81 -34.42
C ALA A 42 16.76 -12.91 -35.01
N ASP A 43 15.81 -13.49 -34.28
CA ASP A 43 14.41 -13.59 -34.67
C ASP A 43 13.76 -12.20 -34.76
N LEU A 44 14.00 -11.36 -33.76
CA LEU A 44 13.54 -9.98 -33.74
C LEU A 44 14.09 -9.18 -34.93
N TRP A 45 15.38 -9.32 -35.25
CA TRP A 45 15.99 -8.65 -36.38
C TRP A 45 15.42 -9.13 -37.73
N ARG A 46 15.17 -10.43 -37.87
CA ARG A 46 14.51 -11.00 -39.07
C ARG A 46 13.09 -10.49 -39.22
N ALA A 47 12.30 -10.52 -38.15
CA ALA A 47 10.92 -10.02 -38.14
C ALA A 47 10.86 -8.52 -38.48
N ALA A 48 11.76 -7.71 -37.89
CA ALA A 48 11.87 -6.29 -38.18
C ALA A 48 12.24 -6.03 -39.65
N SER A 49 13.21 -6.75 -40.19
CA SER A 49 13.64 -6.63 -41.60
C SER A 49 12.54 -7.04 -42.58
N ALA A 50 11.66 -7.97 -42.18
CA ALA A 50 10.51 -8.42 -42.96
C ALA A 50 9.26 -7.53 -42.77
N GLY A 51 9.28 -6.55 -41.85
CA GLY A 51 8.10 -5.75 -41.50
C GLY A 51 7.01 -6.55 -40.79
N GLN A 52 7.36 -7.65 -40.14
CA GLN A 52 6.45 -8.60 -39.48
C GLN A 52 6.59 -8.55 -37.95
N LEU A 53 6.83 -7.36 -37.39
CA LEU A 53 6.84 -7.21 -35.93
C LEU A 53 5.42 -7.35 -35.38
N GLU A 54 5.29 -8.16 -34.33
CA GLU A 54 4.03 -8.30 -33.60
C GLU A 54 3.61 -6.96 -32.97
N PRO A 55 2.30 -6.73 -32.79
CA PRO A 55 1.81 -5.57 -32.05
C PRO A 55 2.38 -5.52 -30.64
N LEU A 56 2.74 -4.31 -30.19
CA LEU A 56 3.24 -4.08 -28.85
C LEU A 56 2.08 -4.24 -27.84
N SER A 57 2.22 -5.18 -26.90
CA SER A 57 1.24 -5.42 -25.84
C SER A 57 1.51 -4.61 -24.56
N ASP A 58 2.72 -4.07 -24.42
CA ASP A 58 3.14 -3.31 -23.25
C ASP A 58 2.55 -1.89 -23.28
N GLN A 59 1.94 -1.48 -22.17
CA GLN A 59 1.24 -0.19 -22.06
C GLN A 59 2.14 1.02 -22.28
N ARG A 60 3.46 0.92 -22.01
CA ARG A 60 4.43 2.00 -22.23
C ARG A 60 4.57 2.37 -23.71
N PHE A 61 4.21 1.44 -24.61
CA PHE A 61 4.32 1.58 -26.06
C PHE A 61 2.96 1.52 -26.76
N ALA A 62 1.87 1.75 -26.03
CA ALA A 62 0.50 1.67 -26.57
C ALA A 62 0.14 2.80 -27.56
N GLY A 63 0.93 3.87 -27.60
CA GLY A 63 0.70 5.00 -28.52
C GLY A 63 0.90 4.60 -29.98
N GLU A 64 0.01 5.06 -30.86
CA GLU A 64 0.07 4.75 -32.30
C GLU A 64 1.41 5.13 -32.95
N ALA A 65 2.12 6.13 -32.39
CA ALA A 65 3.42 6.56 -32.92
C ALA A 65 4.51 5.50 -32.79
N TRP A 66 4.40 4.60 -31.82
CA TRP A 66 5.33 3.48 -31.65
C TRP A 66 5.20 2.45 -32.77
N GLY A 67 3.97 2.09 -33.14
CA GLY A 67 3.69 1.16 -34.23
C GLY A 67 3.86 1.76 -35.63
N ALA A 68 3.73 3.09 -35.77
CA ALA A 68 3.83 3.79 -37.05
C ALA A 68 5.26 3.86 -37.62
N SER A 69 6.29 3.57 -36.82
CA SER A 69 7.69 3.65 -37.24
C SER A 69 8.41 2.34 -36.97
N PRO A 70 8.92 1.63 -38.01
CA PRO A 70 9.63 0.38 -37.84
C PRO A 70 10.83 0.46 -36.88
N ALA A 71 11.53 1.59 -36.87
CA ALA A 71 12.67 1.82 -35.97
C ALA A 71 12.23 1.91 -34.49
N HIS A 72 11.12 2.59 -34.20
CA HIS A 72 10.60 2.71 -32.84
C HIS A 72 9.97 1.40 -32.35
N ALA A 73 9.25 0.70 -33.21
CA ALA A 73 8.73 -0.63 -32.93
C ALA A 73 9.87 -1.62 -32.62
N PHE A 74 10.94 -1.61 -33.42
CA PHE A 74 12.14 -2.41 -33.16
C PHE A 74 12.80 -2.05 -31.82
N LEU A 75 12.96 -0.76 -31.52
CA LEU A 75 13.54 -0.29 -30.26
C LEU A 75 12.73 -0.76 -29.05
N ALA A 76 11.40 -0.67 -29.12
CA ALA A 76 10.50 -1.14 -28.07
C ALA A 76 10.62 -2.65 -27.85
N HIS A 77 10.60 -3.46 -28.93
CA HIS A 77 10.78 -4.91 -28.83
C HIS A 77 12.17 -5.30 -28.32
N ALA A 78 13.23 -4.63 -28.78
CA ALA A 78 14.60 -4.85 -28.33
C ALA A 78 14.76 -4.56 -26.83
N TYR A 79 14.11 -3.51 -26.35
CA TYR A 79 14.04 -3.20 -24.94
C TYR A 79 13.27 -4.28 -24.15
N LEU A 80 12.07 -4.69 -24.60
CA LEU A 80 11.27 -5.71 -23.92
C LEU A 80 11.98 -7.07 -23.81
N LEU A 81 12.69 -7.45 -24.87
CA LEU A 81 13.55 -8.63 -24.88
C LEU A 81 14.66 -8.49 -23.83
N SER A 82 15.41 -7.39 -23.87
CA SER A 82 16.51 -7.14 -22.94
C SER A 82 16.03 -7.11 -21.48
N ALA A 83 14.89 -6.47 -21.21
CA ALA A 83 14.25 -6.41 -19.90
C ALA A 83 13.91 -7.81 -19.36
N ARG A 84 13.26 -8.64 -20.19
CA ARG A 84 12.91 -10.02 -19.84
C ARG A 84 14.16 -10.85 -19.55
N THR A 85 15.19 -10.72 -20.37
CA THR A 85 16.46 -11.44 -20.18
C THR A 85 17.16 -11.01 -18.90
N MET A 86 17.24 -9.71 -18.60
CA MET A 86 17.84 -9.21 -17.36
C MET A 86 17.13 -9.72 -16.12
N LEU A 87 15.79 -9.73 -16.11
CA LEU A 87 15.00 -10.29 -15.01
C LEU A 87 15.21 -11.79 -14.88
N LYS A 88 15.23 -12.54 -15.99
CA LYS A 88 15.54 -13.98 -16.02
C LYS A 88 16.94 -14.27 -15.46
N MET A 89 17.91 -13.40 -15.74
CA MET A 89 19.24 -13.49 -15.16
C MET A 89 19.20 -13.29 -13.64
N ALA A 90 18.47 -12.28 -13.14
CA ALA A 90 18.31 -12.07 -11.71
C ALA A 90 17.63 -13.27 -11.01
N ASP A 91 16.63 -13.88 -11.65
CA ASP A 91 15.93 -15.08 -11.18
C ASP A 91 16.80 -16.34 -11.14
N SER A 92 17.85 -16.39 -11.95
CA SER A 92 18.71 -17.56 -12.13
C SER A 92 19.94 -17.56 -11.22
N ILE A 93 20.09 -16.56 -10.35
CA ILE A 93 21.18 -16.50 -9.37
C ILE A 93 20.88 -17.47 -8.22
N GLU A 94 21.88 -18.25 -7.79
CA GLU A 94 21.74 -19.14 -6.64
C GLU A 94 21.96 -18.35 -5.34
N ALA A 95 20.87 -17.82 -4.77
CA ALA A 95 20.90 -17.06 -3.53
C ALA A 95 19.63 -17.31 -2.68
N PRO A 96 19.68 -17.01 -1.37
CA PRO A 96 18.48 -16.99 -0.54
C PRO A 96 17.40 -16.07 -1.12
N GLU A 97 16.12 -16.39 -0.87
CA GLU A 97 14.97 -15.69 -1.47
C GLU A 97 14.98 -14.17 -1.24
N HIS A 98 15.35 -13.71 -0.05
CA HIS A 98 15.49 -12.28 0.24
C HIS A 98 16.56 -11.59 -0.64
N VAL A 99 17.69 -12.25 -0.93
CA VAL A 99 18.72 -11.73 -1.85
C VAL A 99 18.20 -11.69 -3.27
N LEU A 100 17.47 -12.73 -3.71
CA LEU A 100 16.85 -12.75 -5.04
C LEU A 100 15.83 -11.63 -5.20
N ASN A 101 15.01 -11.37 -4.17
CA ASN A 101 14.04 -10.27 -4.18
C ASN A 101 14.74 -8.90 -4.27
N ARG A 102 15.88 -8.70 -3.57
CA ARG A 102 16.73 -7.50 -3.70
C ARG A 102 17.28 -7.33 -5.13
N LEU A 103 17.80 -8.41 -5.71
CA LEU A 103 18.35 -8.41 -7.07
C LEU A 103 17.28 -8.16 -8.13
N ARG A 104 16.13 -8.83 -8.02
CA ARG A 104 14.95 -8.59 -8.86
C ARG A 104 14.53 -7.13 -8.80
N PHE A 105 14.38 -6.60 -7.59
CA PHE A 105 13.98 -5.22 -7.39
C PHE A 105 14.98 -4.25 -8.02
N ALA A 106 16.28 -4.37 -7.72
CA ALA A 106 17.30 -3.52 -8.31
C ALA A 106 17.34 -3.62 -9.84
N THR A 107 17.24 -4.82 -10.39
CA THR A 107 17.20 -5.07 -11.84
C THR A 107 15.98 -4.41 -12.47
N MET A 108 14.81 -4.56 -11.84
CA MET A 108 13.57 -3.91 -12.25
C MET A 108 13.76 -2.38 -12.25
N GLN A 109 14.29 -1.76 -11.19
CA GLN A 109 14.52 -0.30 -11.17
C GLN A 109 15.39 0.17 -12.35
N TRP A 110 16.45 -0.57 -12.66
CA TRP A 110 17.34 -0.28 -13.79
C TRP A 110 16.64 -0.43 -15.13
N VAL A 111 15.96 -1.56 -15.33
CA VAL A 111 15.18 -1.84 -16.54
C VAL A 111 14.14 -0.74 -16.77
N GLU A 112 13.41 -0.33 -15.73
CA GLU A 112 12.40 0.72 -15.86
C GLU A 112 13.00 2.08 -16.16
N ALA A 113 14.12 2.44 -15.51
CA ALA A 113 14.81 3.70 -15.78
C ALA A 113 15.34 3.80 -17.22
N MET A 114 15.77 2.67 -17.80
CA MET A 114 16.31 2.59 -19.15
C MET A 114 15.24 2.46 -20.24
N SER A 115 13.95 2.50 -19.91
CA SER A 115 12.89 2.42 -20.92
C SER A 115 13.03 3.54 -21.96
N PRO A 116 13.03 3.23 -23.27
CA PRO A 116 13.05 4.23 -24.34
C PRO A 116 11.95 5.28 -24.24
N SER A 117 10.80 4.91 -23.66
CA SER A 117 9.69 5.83 -23.43
C SER A 117 10.07 7.03 -22.55
N ASN A 118 11.08 6.91 -21.69
CA ASN A 118 11.42 7.92 -20.70
C ASN A 118 12.28 9.07 -21.28
N PHE A 119 12.71 8.97 -22.54
CA PHE A 119 13.63 9.92 -23.15
C PHE A 119 12.98 10.59 -24.37
N LEU A 120 12.93 11.92 -24.41
CA LEU A 120 12.38 12.68 -25.54
C LEU A 120 12.99 12.26 -26.89
N ALA A 121 14.29 11.99 -26.91
CA ALA A 121 15.02 11.57 -28.12
C ALA A 121 14.58 10.20 -28.68
N LEU A 122 13.94 9.36 -27.85
CA LEU A 122 13.54 7.99 -28.21
C LEU A 122 12.01 7.77 -28.16
N ASN A 123 11.25 8.75 -27.66
CA ASN A 123 9.81 8.65 -27.48
C ASN A 123 9.05 9.32 -28.66
N PRO A 124 8.49 8.53 -29.60
CA PRO A 124 7.82 9.07 -30.78
C PRO A 124 6.52 9.80 -30.46
N ASP A 125 5.81 9.43 -29.37
CA ASP A 125 4.60 10.17 -28.95
C ASP A 125 4.97 11.57 -28.44
N ALA A 126 6.05 11.69 -27.67
CA ALA A 126 6.53 12.97 -27.16
C ALA A 126 7.08 13.85 -28.30
N GLN A 127 7.81 13.27 -29.24
CA GLN A 127 8.28 13.96 -30.45
C GLN A 127 7.12 14.44 -31.32
N ARG A 128 6.12 13.59 -31.55
CA ARG A 128 4.91 13.96 -32.28
C ARG A 128 4.20 15.13 -31.60
N ARG A 129 3.99 15.04 -30.28
CA ARG A 129 3.34 16.10 -29.51
C ARG A 129 4.11 17.43 -29.58
N LEU A 130 5.44 17.37 -29.46
CA LEU A 130 6.32 18.53 -29.59
C LEU A 130 6.14 19.24 -30.95
N LEU A 131 6.08 18.46 -32.03
CA LEU A 131 5.88 18.97 -33.39
C LEU A 131 4.47 19.55 -33.56
N GLU A 132 3.43 18.83 -33.13
CA GLU A 132 2.03 19.25 -33.22
C GLU A 132 1.74 20.53 -32.43
N SER A 133 2.37 20.70 -31.26
CA SER A 133 2.19 21.89 -30.42
C SER A 133 3.15 23.03 -30.77
N GLY A 134 3.99 22.90 -31.80
CA GLY A 134 5.01 23.90 -32.13
C GLY A 134 5.98 24.22 -30.98
N GLY A 135 6.29 23.26 -30.09
CA GLY A 135 7.18 23.46 -28.95
C GLY A 135 6.52 23.80 -27.61
N GLU A 136 5.24 24.20 -27.61
CA GLU A 136 4.51 24.59 -26.39
C GLU A 136 4.46 23.47 -25.33
N SER A 137 4.28 22.21 -25.75
CA SER A 137 4.25 21.05 -24.84
C SER A 137 5.53 20.89 -24.03
N LEU A 138 6.69 21.13 -24.65
CA LEU A 138 7.97 21.01 -23.96
C LEU A 138 8.21 22.19 -23.02
N GLN A 139 7.80 23.40 -23.40
CA GLN A 139 7.85 24.56 -22.50
C GLN A 139 7.02 24.32 -21.24
N GLN A 140 5.79 23.82 -21.41
CA GLN A 140 4.93 23.45 -20.29
C GLN A 140 5.55 22.31 -19.46
N GLY A 141 6.16 21.32 -20.11
CA GLY A 141 6.83 20.21 -19.44
C GLY A 141 8.02 20.63 -18.59
N ILE A 142 8.83 21.57 -19.06
CA ILE A 142 9.93 22.18 -18.29
C ILE A 142 9.36 22.99 -17.12
N ALA A 143 8.28 23.74 -17.33
CA ALA A 143 7.63 24.48 -16.24
C ALA A 143 7.11 23.54 -15.14
N ASN A 144 6.51 22.41 -15.51
CA ASN A 144 6.08 21.36 -14.59
C ASN A 144 7.26 20.80 -13.80
N LEU A 145 8.36 20.43 -14.47
CA LEU A 145 9.58 19.91 -13.83
C LEU A 145 10.16 20.93 -12.83
N MET A 146 10.26 22.20 -13.22
CA MET A 146 10.76 23.27 -12.35
C MET A 146 9.86 23.50 -11.13
N ALA A 147 8.55 23.37 -11.28
CA ALA A 147 7.61 23.47 -10.17
C ALA A 147 7.78 22.30 -9.18
N ASP A 148 8.00 21.09 -9.68
CA ASP A 148 8.21 19.89 -8.87
C ASP A 148 9.57 19.89 -8.17
N LEU A 149 10.63 20.37 -8.84
CA LEU A 149 11.94 20.60 -8.21
C LEU A 149 11.85 21.60 -7.05
N LYS A 150 11.05 22.67 -7.19
CA LYS A 150 10.80 23.62 -6.09
C LYS A 150 10.04 23.00 -4.93
N ARG A 151 9.14 22.04 -5.20
CA ARG A 151 8.39 21.30 -4.17
C ARG A 151 9.21 20.18 -3.53
N GLY A 152 10.27 19.71 -4.19
CA GLY A 152 11.08 18.59 -3.73
C GLY A 152 10.42 17.21 -3.92
N ARG A 153 9.33 17.12 -4.69
CA ARG A 153 8.62 15.87 -5.02
C ARG A 153 7.89 15.98 -6.35
N ILE A 154 7.64 14.83 -6.99
CA ILE A 154 6.85 14.73 -8.24
C ILE A 154 5.36 14.95 -7.92
N SER A 155 4.68 15.77 -8.74
CA SER A 155 3.24 15.98 -8.63
C SER A 155 2.48 14.96 -9.46
N HIS A 156 1.80 14.01 -8.81
CA HIS A 156 1.07 12.93 -9.49
C HIS A 156 -0.38 13.28 -9.85
N THR A 157 -0.94 14.35 -9.28
CA THR A 157 -2.31 14.80 -9.54
C THR A 157 -2.36 16.32 -9.47
N ASP A 158 -3.39 16.91 -10.07
CA ASP A 158 -3.74 18.30 -9.76
C ASP A 158 -4.25 18.39 -8.30
N GLU A 159 -3.39 18.88 -7.41
CA GLU A 159 -3.73 19.08 -5.99
C GLU A 159 -4.69 20.24 -5.76
N ALA A 160 -4.77 21.21 -6.69
CA ALA A 160 -5.71 22.32 -6.56
C ALA A 160 -7.16 21.87 -6.78
N SER A 161 -7.36 20.74 -7.46
CA SER A 161 -8.67 20.14 -7.69
C SER A 161 -9.24 19.43 -6.46
N PHE A 162 -8.48 19.23 -5.38
CA PHE A 162 -8.93 18.47 -4.21
C PHE A 162 -8.72 19.20 -2.89
N GLU A 163 -9.73 19.15 -2.02
CA GLU A 163 -9.76 19.76 -0.71
C GLU A 163 -10.51 18.85 0.28
N VAL A 164 -9.79 18.40 1.30
CA VAL A 164 -10.31 17.50 2.33
C VAL A 164 -11.38 18.20 3.17
N GLY A 165 -12.59 17.62 3.19
CA GLY A 165 -13.79 18.16 3.79
C GLY A 165 -14.67 18.99 2.85
N ARG A 166 -14.25 19.21 1.59
CA ARG A 166 -15.06 19.90 0.58
C ARG A 166 -15.45 19.00 -0.59
N ASN A 167 -14.50 18.25 -1.13
CA ASN A 167 -14.75 17.29 -2.22
C ASN A 167 -14.08 15.93 -2.04
N LEU A 168 -13.32 15.76 -0.95
CA LEU A 168 -12.86 14.48 -0.40
C LEU A 168 -13.29 14.39 1.07
N ALA A 169 -13.53 13.20 1.61
CA ALA A 169 -13.96 13.01 3.00
C ALA A 169 -15.22 13.82 3.35
N THR A 170 -16.22 13.77 2.47
CA THR A 170 -17.43 14.59 2.56
C THR A 170 -18.62 13.85 3.17
N THR A 171 -18.43 12.63 3.69
CA THR A 171 -19.53 11.92 4.34
C THR A 171 -19.90 12.64 5.64
N GLU A 172 -21.17 13.03 5.78
CA GLU A 172 -21.64 13.84 6.92
C GLU A 172 -21.42 13.10 8.25
N GLY A 173 -20.82 13.78 9.22
CA GLY A 173 -20.48 13.22 10.52
C GLY A 173 -19.97 14.29 11.48
N SER A 174 -19.53 13.86 12.65
CA SER A 174 -18.98 14.76 13.67
C SER A 174 -17.87 14.07 14.45
N VAL A 175 -16.87 14.85 14.84
CA VAL A 175 -15.87 14.45 15.83
C VAL A 175 -16.57 14.41 17.19
N VAL A 176 -16.52 13.25 17.86
CA VAL A 176 -17.21 12.98 19.14
C VAL A 176 -16.23 12.66 20.27
N PHE A 177 -14.95 12.47 19.95
CA PHE A 177 -13.87 12.31 20.90
C PHE A 177 -12.56 12.82 20.27
N GLU A 178 -11.67 13.35 21.09
CA GLU A 178 -10.34 13.79 20.68
C GLU A 178 -9.35 13.60 21.82
N ASN A 179 -8.15 13.12 21.50
CA ASN A 179 -6.99 13.18 22.37
C ASN A 179 -5.74 13.52 21.55
N ARG A 180 -4.56 13.52 22.17
CA ARG A 180 -3.30 13.90 21.51
C ARG A 180 -2.96 13.06 20.26
N LEU A 181 -3.49 11.84 20.13
CA LEU A 181 -3.16 10.89 19.05
C LEU A 181 -4.20 10.87 17.92
N PHE A 182 -5.49 11.05 18.22
CA PHE A 182 -6.54 10.92 17.21
C PHE A 182 -7.83 11.69 17.53
N GLN A 183 -8.63 11.89 16.49
CA GLN A 183 -10.04 12.28 16.57
C GLN A 183 -10.92 11.08 16.22
N LEU A 184 -11.98 10.83 17.00
CA LEU A 184 -12.99 9.84 16.66
C LEU A 184 -14.15 10.51 15.93
N ILE A 185 -14.40 10.08 14.70
CA ILE A 185 -15.53 10.55 13.90
C ILE A 185 -16.68 9.56 14.05
N GLN A 186 -17.87 10.05 14.39
CA GLN A 186 -19.13 9.32 14.21
C GLN A 186 -19.86 9.86 12.99
N TYR A 187 -20.20 9.00 12.04
CA TYR A 187 -20.93 9.42 10.85
C TYR A 187 -22.44 9.40 11.05
N LYS A 188 -23.13 10.29 10.32
CA LYS A 188 -24.58 10.35 10.31
C LYS A 188 -25.15 9.13 9.59
N PRO A 189 -26.08 8.38 10.22
CA PRO A 189 -26.74 7.25 9.58
C PRO A 189 -27.42 7.65 8.26
N LEU A 190 -27.27 6.82 7.22
CA LEU A 190 -27.96 6.99 5.93
C LEU A 190 -29.17 6.06 5.79
N ALA A 191 -29.20 4.95 6.52
CA ALA A 191 -30.34 4.04 6.59
C ALA A 191 -31.33 4.45 7.71
N PRO A 192 -32.64 4.25 7.53
CA PRO A 192 -33.64 4.57 8.56
C PRO A 192 -33.54 3.68 9.81
N ARG A 193 -32.98 2.47 9.64
CA ARG A 193 -32.71 1.52 10.70
C ARG A 193 -31.24 1.14 10.67
N THR A 194 -30.65 1.02 11.85
CA THR A 194 -29.24 0.63 12.00
C THR A 194 -29.10 -0.58 12.89
N TYR A 195 -28.04 -1.36 12.64
CA TYR A 195 -27.61 -2.45 13.52
C TYR A 195 -27.18 -1.91 14.89
N ALA A 196 -27.51 -2.64 15.96
CA ALA A 196 -27.21 -2.23 17.33
C ALA A 196 -25.70 -2.09 17.58
N ARG A 197 -24.91 -3.08 17.13
CA ARG A 197 -23.45 -3.04 17.27
C ARG A 197 -22.84 -2.10 16.23
N PRO A 198 -22.08 -1.08 16.65
CA PRO A 198 -21.42 -0.17 15.72
C PRO A 198 -20.21 -0.84 15.06
N LEU A 199 -19.76 -0.25 13.96
CA LEU A 199 -18.52 -0.55 13.27
C LEU A 199 -17.50 0.54 13.59
N LEU A 200 -16.41 0.19 14.27
CA LEU A 200 -15.23 1.03 14.43
C LEU A 200 -14.21 0.71 13.33
N ILE A 201 -13.77 1.72 12.61
CA ILE A 201 -12.72 1.60 11.59
C ILE A 201 -11.43 2.21 12.13
N VAL A 202 -10.36 1.41 12.13
CA VAL A 202 -8.98 1.76 12.46
C VAL A 202 -8.16 1.77 11.16
N PRO A 203 -8.00 2.94 10.52
CA PRO A 203 -7.23 3.08 9.28
C PRO A 203 -5.72 3.05 9.58
N PRO A 204 -4.86 2.97 8.56
CA PRO A 204 -3.42 3.16 8.75
C PRO A 204 -3.10 4.55 9.31
N CYS A 205 -2.01 4.66 10.06
CA CYS A 205 -1.43 5.93 10.52
C CYS A 205 -0.27 6.43 9.64
N ILE A 206 0.08 5.68 8.58
CA ILE A 206 1.14 6.00 7.59
C ILE A 206 0.64 7.02 6.55
N ASN A 207 -0.65 6.94 6.20
CA ASN A 207 -1.37 7.90 5.38
C ASN A 207 -2.71 8.19 6.06
N LYS A 208 -3.46 9.17 5.55
CA LYS A 208 -4.70 9.63 6.19
C LYS A 208 -5.88 8.69 5.95
N PHE A 209 -6.86 8.72 6.85
CA PHE A 209 -7.99 7.79 6.84
C PHE A 209 -8.88 7.86 5.59
N TYR A 210 -8.90 9.01 4.90
CA TYR A 210 -9.90 9.31 3.89
C TYR A 210 -9.77 8.48 2.59
N ILE A 211 -8.80 7.57 2.50
CA ILE A 211 -8.81 6.50 1.50
C ILE A 211 -10.06 5.63 1.57
N LEU A 212 -10.63 5.46 2.77
CA LEU A 212 -11.90 4.76 2.99
C LEU A 212 -13.13 5.68 2.83
N ASP A 213 -12.93 6.98 2.66
CA ASP A 213 -13.97 8.00 2.48
C ASP A 213 -13.53 9.07 1.46
N LEU A 214 -13.22 8.65 0.23
CA LEU A 214 -12.76 9.57 -0.82
C LEU A 214 -13.89 10.49 -1.30
N GLN A 215 -14.48 10.18 -2.45
CA GLN A 215 -15.65 10.84 -2.99
C GLN A 215 -16.91 10.01 -2.72
N PRO A 216 -18.12 10.59 -2.80
CA PRO A 216 -19.35 9.87 -2.50
C PRO A 216 -19.52 8.55 -3.29
N HIS A 217 -19.01 8.49 -4.51
CA HIS A 217 -19.17 7.31 -5.37
C HIS A 217 -18.15 6.19 -5.10
N ASN A 218 -17.10 6.46 -4.32
CA ASN A 218 -16.04 5.50 -3.97
C ASN A 218 -15.68 5.50 -2.48
N SER A 219 -16.60 5.94 -1.63
CA SER A 219 -16.48 5.89 -0.17
C SER A 219 -17.00 4.56 0.39
N PHE A 220 -16.11 3.82 1.06
CA PHE A 220 -16.47 2.62 1.82
C PHE A 220 -17.30 2.97 3.05
N VAL A 221 -16.96 4.07 3.73
CA VAL A 221 -17.72 4.59 4.88
C VAL A 221 -19.17 4.83 4.50
N ARG A 222 -19.40 5.56 3.40
CA ARG A 222 -20.75 5.83 2.90
C ARG A 222 -21.49 4.54 2.57
N PHE A 223 -20.84 3.61 1.89
CA PHE A 223 -21.41 2.29 1.59
C PHE A 223 -21.84 1.56 2.88
N ALA A 224 -20.98 1.50 3.90
CA ALA A 224 -21.32 0.85 5.17
C ALA A 224 -22.52 1.50 5.89
N LEU A 225 -22.63 2.83 5.84
CA LEU A 225 -23.80 3.56 6.37
C LEU A 225 -25.08 3.22 5.60
N GLU A 226 -25.01 3.11 4.27
CA GLU A 226 -26.13 2.69 3.42
C GLU A 226 -26.54 1.22 3.70
N GLN A 227 -25.60 0.38 4.14
CA GLN A 227 -25.89 -0.99 4.60
C GLN A 227 -26.51 -1.07 6.01
N GLY A 228 -26.73 0.08 6.67
CA GLY A 228 -27.34 0.16 7.99
C GLY A 228 -26.37 0.01 9.16
N MET A 229 -25.06 0.15 8.94
CA MET A 229 -24.08 0.16 10.03
C MET A 229 -24.02 1.54 10.69
N GLN A 230 -23.81 1.57 12.01
CA GLN A 230 -23.38 2.79 12.70
C GLN A 230 -21.86 2.85 12.58
N VAL A 231 -21.31 3.81 11.84
CA VAL A 231 -19.88 3.83 11.51
C VAL A 231 -19.14 4.88 12.32
N PHE A 232 -18.03 4.45 12.92
CA PHE A 232 -17.05 5.29 13.58
C PHE A 232 -15.69 5.12 12.91
N MET A 233 -14.89 6.18 12.86
CA MET A 233 -13.57 6.19 12.22
C MET A 233 -12.56 6.87 13.13
N VAL A 234 -11.42 6.21 13.34
CA VAL A 234 -10.24 6.83 13.94
C VAL A 234 -9.55 7.71 12.89
N SER A 235 -9.45 9.00 13.16
CA SER A 235 -8.66 9.96 12.37
C SER A 235 -7.37 10.29 13.12
N TRP A 236 -6.28 9.58 12.80
CA TRP A 236 -4.97 9.81 13.38
C TRP A 236 -4.47 11.24 13.16
N ARG A 237 -3.84 11.81 14.19
CA ARG A 237 -3.09 13.06 14.08
C ARG A 237 -1.80 12.82 13.30
N ASN A 238 -1.45 13.78 12.44
CA ASN A 238 -0.12 13.87 11.87
C ASN A 238 0.82 14.57 12.86
N PRO A 239 1.79 13.87 13.48
CA PRO A 239 2.69 14.48 14.46
C PRO A 239 3.67 15.44 13.78
N LEU A 240 3.88 16.59 14.39
CA LEU A 240 4.85 17.59 13.96
C LEU A 240 5.97 17.69 14.98
N SER A 241 7.20 17.96 14.51
CA SER A 241 8.35 18.13 15.41
C SER A 241 8.19 19.32 16.38
N ALA A 242 7.28 20.25 16.08
CA ALA A 242 6.96 21.41 16.92
C ALA A 242 5.81 21.16 17.91
N ASP A 243 5.22 19.97 17.92
CA ASP A 243 4.14 19.64 18.85
C ASP A 243 4.66 19.62 20.31
N ALA A 244 3.95 20.31 21.20
CA ALA A 244 4.36 20.51 22.59
C ALA A 244 3.71 19.51 23.58
N ASP A 245 2.80 18.67 23.11
CA ASP A 245 2.02 17.70 23.91
C ASP A 245 2.63 16.30 23.95
N GLY A 246 3.84 16.13 23.40
CA GLY A 246 4.61 14.91 23.49
C GLY A 246 4.18 13.82 22.49
N VAL A 247 3.36 14.12 21.48
CA VAL A 247 3.00 13.16 20.43
C VAL A 247 4.22 12.56 19.71
N GLN A 248 5.32 13.30 19.59
CA GLN A 248 6.61 12.84 19.05
C GLN A 248 7.31 11.77 19.91
N HIS A 249 6.87 11.57 21.14
CA HIS A 249 7.34 10.51 22.03
C HIS A 249 6.37 9.33 22.11
N ALA A 250 5.22 9.40 21.40
CA ALA A 250 4.30 8.29 21.36
C ALA A 250 5.00 7.04 20.78
N ASP A 251 4.94 5.95 21.53
CA ASP A 251 5.47 4.66 21.16
C ASP A 251 4.33 3.73 20.72
N TRP A 252 4.66 2.46 20.47
CA TRP A 252 3.66 1.47 20.11
C TRP A 252 2.56 1.34 21.18
N ASP A 253 2.95 1.31 22.45
CA ASP A 253 2.04 1.19 23.59
C ASP A 253 1.02 2.34 23.64
N ALA A 254 1.44 3.57 23.38
CA ALA A 254 0.55 4.73 23.30
C ALA A 254 -0.51 4.56 22.19
N TYR A 255 -0.13 4.08 21.00
CA TYR A 255 -1.10 3.85 19.92
C TYR A 255 -2.07 2.70 20.23
N LEU A 256 -1.66 1.68 20.98
CA LEU A 256 -2.57 0.63 21.43
C LEU A 256 -3.52 1.13 22.52
N GLN A 257 -2.97 1.75 23.57
CA GLN A 257 -3.70 2.12 24.79
C GLN A 257 -4.51 3.40 24.61
N GLU A 258 -3.85 4.50 24.25
CA GLU A 258 -4.47 5.82 24.08
C GLU A 258 -5.08 5.98 22.68
N GLY A 259 -4.76 5.11 21.72
CA GLY A 259 -5.34 5.10 20.39
C GLY A 259 -6.49 4.11 20.27
N VAL A 260 -6.17 2.85 19.96
CA VAL A 260 -7.18 1.86 19.58
C VAL A 260 -8.12 1.47 20.72
N LEU A 261 -7.59 1.15 21.91
CA LEU A 261 -8.42 0.74 23.06
C LEU A 261 -9.34 1.88 23.52
N GLU A 262 -8.81 3.10 23.63
CA GLU A 262 -9.60 4.29 23.94
C GLU A 262 -10.70 4.55 22.89
N ALA A 263 -10.41 4.35 21.61
CA ALA A 263 -11.43 4.46 20.56
C ALA A 263 -12.55 3.42 20.72
N ILE A 264 -12.19 2.17 21.05
CA ILE A 264 -13.17 1.10 21.30
C ILE A 264 -14.05 1.46 22.51
N ASP A 265 -13.44 1.95 23.59
CA ASP A 265 -14.15 2.35 24.81
C ASP A 265 -15.11 3.52 24.56
N ALA A 266 -14.68 4.55 23.82
CA ALA A 266 -15.53 5.68 23.45
C ALA A 266 -16.72 5.23 22.57
N VAL A 267 -16.48 4.36 21.57
CA VAL A 267 -17.57 3.81 20.74
C VAL A 267 -18.54 2.96 21.56
N SER A 268 -18.03 2.13 22.47
CA SER A 268 -18.81 1.33 23.40
C SER A 268 -19.70 2.21 24.29
N SER A 269 -19.16 3.28 24.89
CA SER A 269 -19.91 4.25 25.69
C SER A 269 -21.02 4.94 24.87
N ILE A 270 -20.67 5.49 23.70
CA ILE A 270 -21.63 6.20 22.83
C ILE A 270 -22.77 5.28 22.39
N SER A 271 -22.44 4.08 21.91
CA SER A 271 -23.42 3.12 21.38
C SER A 271 -24.16 2.33 22.46
N ARG A 272 -23.66 2.36 23.70
CA ARG A 272 -24.11 1.54 24.84
C ARG A 272 -24.11 0.04 24.50
N GLN A 273 -23.14 -0.39 23.70
CA GLN A 273 -22.94 -1.80 23.36
C GLN A 273 -21.67 -2.30 24.03
N PRO A 274 -21.71 -3.44 24.74
CA PRO A 274 -20.53 -3.99 25.40
C PRO A 274 -19.44 -4.44 24.41
N GLN A 275 -19.82 -4.67 23.15
CA GLN A 275 -18.92 -5.06 22.08
C GLN A 275 -19.23 -4.29 20.80
N VAL A 276 -18.18 -3.96 20.07
CA VAL A 276 -18.23 -3.32 18.75
C VAL A 276 -17.82 -4.31 17.67
N ASN A 277 -18.21 -4.07 16.42
CA ASN A 277 -17.51 -4.67 15.30
C ASN A 277 -16.32 -3.77 14.95
N ALA A 278 -15.16 -4.36 14.64
CA ALA A 278 -13.95 -3.58 14.38
C ALA A 278 -13.35 -3.95 13.02
N LEU A 279 -12.88 -2.94 12.29
CA LEU A 279 -12.22 -3.09 11.00
C LEU A 279 -10.87 -2.39 11.05
N GLY A 280 -9.82 -3.12 10.70
CA GLY A 280 -8.47 -2.58 10.53
C GLY A 280 -8.05 -2.62 9.06
N PHE A 281 -7.36 -1.58 8.60
CA PHE A 281 -6.79 -1.52 7.25
C PHE A 281 -5.27 -1.31 7.31
N CYS A 282 -4.51 -2.12 6.57
CA CYS A 282 -3.04 -2.05 6.53
C CYS A 282 -2.47 -2.13 7.97
N VAL A 283 -1.55 -1.25 8.36
CA VAL A 283 -1.00 -1.17 9.74
C VAL A 283 -2.08 -0.90 10.79
N GLY A 284 -3.21 -0.30 10.43
CA GLY A 284 -4.35 -0.13 11.32
C GLY A 284 -4.94 -1.48 11.78
N GLY A 285 -4.87 -2.51 10.94
CA GLY A 285 -5.19 -3.88 11.35
C GLY A 285 -4.15 -4.51 12.26
N THR A 286 -2.87 -4.25 12.04
CA THR A 286 -1.79 -4.71 12.94
C THR A 286 -1.93 -4.08 14.33
N LEU A 287 -2.25 -2.77 14.39
CA LEU A 287 -2.55 -2.06 15.64
C LEU A 287 -3.81 -2.62 16.30
N LEU A 288 -4.88 -2.80 15.54
CA LEU A 288 -6.13 -3.33 16.05
C LEU A 288 -5.95 -4.72 16.66
N SER A 289 -5.36 -5.67 15.94
CA SER A 289 -5.10 -7.01 16.46
C SER A 289 -4.17 -7.00 17.69
N SER A 290 -3.14 -6.15 17.70
CA SER A 290 -2.26 -6.01 18.87
C SER A 290 -3.00 -5.46 20.10
N ALA A 291 -3.84 -4.43 19.91
CA ALA A 291 -4.65 -3.86 20.98
C ALA A 291 -5.67 -4.88 21.52
N LEU A 292 -6.29 -5.68 20.65
CA LEU A 292 -7.19 -6.75 21.08
C LEU A 292 -6.47 -7.86 21.84
N ALA A 293 -5.23 -8.18 21.49
CA ALA A 293 -4.40 -9.10 22.27
C ALA A 293 -4.10 -8.54 23.66
N VAL A 294 -3.84 -7.22 23.79
CA VAL A 294 -3.73 -6.54 25.09
C VAL A 294 -5.03 -6.66 25.89
N ALA A 295 -6.18 -6.40 25.26
CA ALA A 295 -7.49 -6.53 25.91
C ALA A 295 -7.77 -7.95 26.42
N LYS A 296 -7.53 -8.98 25.57
CA LYS A 296 -7.69 -10.39 25.95
C LYS A 296 -6.78 -10.79 27.09
N ALA A 297 -5.51 -10.36 27.08
CA ALA A 297 -4.58 -10.60 28.18
C ALA A 297 -5.01 -9.94 29.51
N ARG A 298 -5.83 -8.89 29.44
CA ARG A 298 -6.46 -8.22 30.60
C ARG A 298 -7.84 -8.79 30.97
N GLY A 299 -8.29 -9.86 30.30
CA GLY A 299 -9.59 -10.48 30.54
C GLY A 299 -10.78 -9.70 29.96
N GLN A 300 -10.54 -8.83 28.98
CA GLN A 300 -11.55 -8.02 28.30
C GLN A 300 -11.84 -8.61 26.91
N ASP A 301 -13.08 -8.45 26.44
CA ASP A 301 -13.50 -8.91 25.12
C ASP A 301 -14.38 -7.89 24.40
N PRO A 302 -13.81 -6.75 23.95
CA PRO A 302 -14.61 -5.60 23.53
C PRO A 302 -15.06 -5.65 22.07
N VAL A 303 -14.72 -6.70 21.31
CA VAL A 303 -15.01 -6.80 19.87
C VAL A 303 -15.77 -8.08 19.53
N ALA A 304 -16.92 -7.94 18.88
CA ALA A 304 -17.80 -9.03 18.46
C ALA A 304 -17.39 -9.65 17.12
N SER A 305 -16.72 -8.89 16.24
CA SER A 305 -16.17 -9.39 14.98
C SER A 305 -15.01 -8.50 14.50
N LEU A 306 -14.03 -9.12 13.82
CA LEU A 306 -12.83 -8.46 13.32
C LEU A 306 -12.80 -8.48 11.79
N THR A 307 -12.62 -7.34 11.14
CA THR A 307 -12.31 -7.26 9.70
C THR A 307 -10.87 -6.80 9.52
N LEU A 308 -10.08 -7.51 8.72
CA LEU A 308 -8.71 -7.16 8.37
C LEU A 308 -8.60 -6.96 6.87
N LEU A 309 -8.34 -5.73 6.44
CA LEU A 309 -8.16 -5.38 5.03
C LEU A 309 -6.67 -5.21 4.72
N THR A 310 -6.12 -6.08 3.87
CA THR A 310 -4.71 -6.06 3.43
C THR A 310 -3.77 -5.76 4.60
N THR A 311 -3.87 -6.59 5.64
CA THR A 311 -3.12 -6.43 6.90
C THR A 311 -2.10 -7.54 7.04
N LEU A 312 -0.91 -7.20 7.52
CA LEU A 312 0.12 -8.15 7.94
C LEU A 312 -0.01 -8.39 9.45
N LEU A 313 -0.20 -9.65 9.83
CA LEU A 313 0.02 -10.16 11.20
C LEU A 313 1.22 -11.11 11.25
N ASP A 314 1.50 -11.79 10.13
CA ASP A 314 2.74 -12.50 9.85
C ASP A 314 3.55 -11.72 8.82
N PHE A 315 4.74 -11.27 9.22
CA PHE A 315 5.66 -10.48 8.39
C PHE A 315 6.79 -11.35 7.81
N ALA A 316 6.56 -12.66 7.61
CA ALA A 316 7.60 -13.55 7.06
C ALA A 316 7.92 -13.23 5.59
N ASP A 317 6.91 -12.80 4.83
CA ASP A 317 7.07 -12.25 3.49
C ASP A 317 6.42 -10.86 3.45
N THR A 318 7.25 -9.82 3.46
CA THR A 318 6.81 -8.42 3.40
C THR A 318 6.88 -7.85 1.99
N GLY A 319 7.03 -8.72 0.98
CA GLY A 319 7.21 -8.34 -0.41
C GLY A 319 8.48 -7.52 -0.61
N VAL A 320 8.38 -6.49 -1.43
CA VAL A 320 9.53 -5.68 -1.85
C VAL A 320 10.10 -4.82 -0.72
N LEU A 321 9.35 -4.59 0.37
CA LEU A 321 9.83 -3.78 1.49
C LEU A 321 11.02 -4.40 2.23
N ASP A 322 11.16 -5.73 2.20
CA ASP A 322 12.28 -6.48 2.79
C ASP A 322 13.67 -6.04 2.25
N VAL A 323 13.68 -5.48 1.04
CA VAL A 323 14.91 -4.96 0.40
C VAL A 323 15.50 -3.77 1.16
N PHE A 324 14.66 -3.01 1.86
CA PHE A 324 15.03 -1.76 2.53
C PHE A 324 15.22 -1.90 4.05
N ILE A 325 15.28 -3.13 4.57
CA ILE A 325 15.28 -3.37 6.01
C ILE A 325 16.42 -4.33 6.35
N ASP A 326 17.30 -3.89 7.25
CA ASP A 326 18.35 -4.70 7.85
C ASP A 326 18.65 -4.26 9.28
N GLU A 327 19.39 -5.09 10.01
CA GLU A 327 19.74 -4.87 11.41
C GLU A 327 20.43 -3.53 11.66
N ALA A 328 21.38 -3.17 10.79
CA ALA A 328 22.17 -1.95 10.96
C ALA A 328 21.29 -0.70 10.79
N GLN A 329 20.38 -0.72 9.82
CA GLN A 329 19.41 0.34 9.60
C GLN A 329 18.44 0.45 10.78
N VAL A 330 17.90 -0.66 11.28
CA VAL A 330 16.96 -0.63 12.41
C VAL A 330 17.64 -0.12 13.68
N LEU A 331 18.86 -0.58 13.99
CA LEU A 331 19.65 -0.06 15.11
C LEU A 331 19.90 1.46 15.00
N LEU A 332 20.20 1.94 13.79
CA LEU A 332 20.37 3.37 13.56
C LEU A 332 19.07 4.15 13.85
N ARG A 333 17.91 3.63 13.43
CA ARG A 333 16.61 4.27 13.70
C ARG A 333 16.24 4.22 15.19
N GLU A 334 16.53 3.11 15.87
CA GLU A 334 16.36 2.98 17.32
C GLU A 334 17.19 4.01 18.07
N GLN A 335 18.45 4.21 17.68
CA GLN A 335 19.33 5.24 18.25
C GLN A 335 18.86 6.65 17.91
N GLN A 336 18.46 6.89 16.65
CA GLN A 336 17.98 8.18 16.17
C GLN A 336 16.77 8.67 16.96
N PHE A 337 15.85 7.76 17.29
CA PHE A 337 14.57 8.09 17.94
C PHE A 337 14.51 7.72 19.42
N ALA A 338 15.63 7.34 20.04
CA ALA A 338 15.70 6.96 21.46
C ALA A 338 15.20 8.08 22.40
N ALA A 339 15.41 9.34 22.02
CA ALA A 339 14.94 10.52 22.76
C ALA A 339 13.62 11.08 22.21
N GLY A 340 12.86 10.31 21.43
CA GLY A 340 11.70 10.78 20.68
C GLY A 340 12.06 11.38 19.32
N GLY A 341 11.08 12.03 18.69
CA GLY A 341 11.23 12.68 17.40
C GLY A 341 10.21 12.18 16.39
N VAL A 342 10.36 12.61 15.15
CA VAL A 342 9.38 12.37 14.10
C VAL A 342 10.09 11.84 12.86
N LEU A 343 9.62 10.70 12.34
CA LEU A 343 9.97 10.25 11.01
C LEU A 343 9.22 11.11 9.99
N ALA A 344 9.96 11.77 9.11
CA ALA A 344 9.38 12.64 8.11
C ALA A 344 8.58 11.83 7.06
N ALA A 345 7.39 12.30 6.71
CA ALA A 345 6.48 11.69 5.75
C ALA A 345 7.16 11.39 4.39
N ARG A 346 8.07 12.27 3.97
CA ARG A 346 8.86 12.10 2.74
C ARG A 346 9.68 10.80 2.69
N GLU A 347 10.17 10.33 3.83
CA GLU A 347 11.00 9.11 3.89
C GLU A 347 10.15 7.88 3.56
N LEU A 348 8.94 7.79 4.13
CA LEU A 348 8.00 6.72 3.83
C LEU A 348 7.45 6.83 2.39
N ALA A 349 7.07 8.04 1.96
CA ALA A 349 6.56 8.28 0.61
C ALA A 349 7.56 7.84 -0.47
N THR A 350 8.85 8.09 -0.23
CA THR A 350 9.93 7.68 -1.14
C THR A 350 10.02 6.15 -1.23
N THR A 351 9.99 5.45 -0.10
CA THR A 351 9.99 3.97 -0.07
C THR A 351 8.80 3.41 -0.86
N PHE A 352 7.58 3.92 -0.66
CA PHE A 352 6.39 3.45 -1.36
C PHE A 352 6.40 3.79 -2.87
N ALA A 353 6.88 4.97 -3.27
CA ALA A 353 6.98 5.36 -4.69
C ALA A 353 7.92 4.43 -5.46
N PHE A 354 9.01 3.98 -4.83
CA PHE A 354 9.95 3.05 -5.44
C PHE A 354 9.41 1.63 -5.63
N LEU A 355 8.29 1.26 -4.98
CA LEU A 355 7.67 -0.06 -5.15
C LEU A 355 6.96 -0.22 -6.52
N ARG A 356 6.59 0.87 -7.20
CA ARG A 356 6.03 0.86 -8.57
C ARG A 356 6.59 2.01 -9.43
N PRO A 357 7.84 1.91 -9.91
CA PRO A 357 8.52 3.00 -10.61
C PRO A 357 7.81 3.40 -11.91
N ASN A 358 7.26 2.44 -12.65
CA ASN A 358 6.55 2.75 -13.89
C ASN A 358 5.28 3.55 -13.66
N ASP A 359 4.39 3.02 -12.83
CA ASP A 359 3.09 3.62 -12.57
C ASP A 359 3.21 4.95 -11.85
N LEU A 360 4.17 5.06 -10.92
CA LEU A 360 4.29 6.19 -10.01
C LEU A 360 5.41 7.16 -10.36
N VAL A 361 6.39 6.84 -11.21
CA VAL A 361 7.49 7.76 -11.58
C VAL A 361 7.52 8.00 -13.07
N TRP A 362 7.73 6.94 -13.88
CA TRP A 362 8.03 7.11 -15.29
C TRP A 362 6.85 7.56 -16.14
N ASN A 363 5.64 7.07 -15.87
CA ASN A 363 4.43 7.56 -16.56
C ASN A 363 4.24 9.08 -16.39
N TYR A 364 4.59 9.62 -15.21
CA TYR A 364 4.54 11.07 -14.97
C TYR A 364 5.65 11.82 -15.68
N VAL A 365 6.88 11.29 -15.66
CA VAL A 365 7.98 11.88 -16.42
C VAL A 365 7.59 12.02 -17.90
N VAL A 366 7.02 10.97 -18.48
CA VAL A 366 6.60 10.97 -19.88
C VAL A 366 5.45 11.96 -20.12
N ASN A 367 4.37 11.87 -19.35
CA ASN A 367 3.17 12.68 -19.64
C ASN A 367 3.36 14.15 -19.22
N ASN A 368 3.88 14.40 -18.02
CA ASN A 368 3.96 15.75 -17.47
C ASN A 368 5.17 16.52 -18.00
N TYR A 369 6.33 15.87 -18.11
CA TYR A 369 7.58 16.57 -18.47
C TYR A 369 7.89 16.49 -19.97
N LEU A 370 7.67 15.33 -20.62
CA LEU A 370 7.95 15.21 -22.06
C LEU A 370 6.79 15.70 -22.92
N LYS A 371 5.54 15.38 -22.55
CA LYS A 371 4.34 15.74 -23.32
C LYS A 371 3.65 17.03 -22.84
N GLY A 372 4.14 17.64 -21.75
CA GLY A 372 3.59 18.90 -21.21
C GLY A 372 2.17 18.80 -20.69
N GLN A 373 1.68 17.60 -20.40
CA GLN A 373 0.32 17.40 -19.93
C GLN A 373 0.21 17.83 -18.47
N ALA A 374 -0.95 18.35 -18.08
CA ALA A 374 -1.26 18.51 -16.67
C ALA A 374 -1.53 17.13 -16.06
N PRO A 375 -1.09 16.86 -14.82
CA PRO A 375 -1.43 15.63 -14.13
C PRO A 375 -2.95 15.51 -14.00
N SER A 376 -3.52 14.36 -14.35
CA SER A 376 -4.95 14.12 -14.25
C SER A 376 -5.42 14.26 -12.80
N ALA A 377 -6.57 14.90 -12.58
CA ALA A 377 -7.20 14.94 -11.26
C ALA A 377 -7.68 13.54 -10.85
N PHE A 378 -6.92 12.89 -9.98
CA PHE A 378 -7.21 11.55 -9.50
C PHE A 378 -7.05 11.50 -7.98
N ASP A 379 -8.16 11.24 -7.31
CA ASP A 379 -8.30 11.29 -5.86
C ASP A 379 -7.35 10.34 -5.11
N LEU A 380 -7.12 9.13 -5.64
CA LEU A 380 -6.17 8.19 -5.04
C LEU A 380 -4.74 8.71 -5.03
N LEU A 381 -4.33 9.45 -6.08
CA LEU A 381 -2.99 10.02 -6.15
C LEU A 381 -2.85 11.25 -5.25
N TYR A 382 -3.95 12.01 -5.07
CA TYR A 382 -3.99 13.07 -4.06
C TYR A 382 -3.77 12.49 -2.66
N TRP A 383 -4.51 11.42 -2.32
CA TRP A 383 -4.35 10.72 -1.05
C TRP A 383 -2.93 10.18 -0.85
N ASN A 384 -2.35 9.59 -1.89
CA ASN A 384 -0.99 9.04 -1.82
C ASN A 384 0.05 10.14 -1.56
N ALA A 385 -0.13 11.33 -2.14
CA ALA A 385 0.74 12.48 -1.93
C ALA A 385 0.56 13.14 -0.55
N ASP A 386 -0.60 13.00 0.08
CA ASP A 386 -0.92 13.55 1.40
C ASP A 386 -0.48 12.61 2.55
N SER A 387 0.83 12.35 2.57
CA SER A 387 1.50 11.46 3.53
C SER A 387 1.51 12.04 4.96
N THR A 388 1.63 11.18 5.96
CA THR A 388 1.76 11.58 7.38
C THR A 388 3.13 11.25 7.92
N ASN A 389 3.56 12.05 8.90
CA ASN A 389 4.70 11.71 9.71
C ASN A 389 4.33 10.58 10.70
N LEU A 390 5.33 9.95 11.30
CA LEU A 390 5.15 9.01 12.40
C LEU A 390 6.03 9.39 13.60
N PRO A 391 5.61 9.14 14.84
CA PRO A 391 6.50 9.24 15.98
C PRO A 391 7.65 8.25 15.82
N GLY A 392 8.87 8.71 16.08
CA GLY A 392 10.08 7.93 15.93
C GLY A 392 10.09 6.62 16.74
N PRO A 393 9.75 6.66 18.05
CA PRO A 393 9.70 5.46 18.88
C PRO A 393 8.71 4.41 18.38
N PHE A 394 7.52 4.85 17.95
CA PHE A 394 6.53 3.99 17.30
C PHE A 394 7.12 3.28 16.06
N TYR A 395 7.74 4.05 15.16
CA TYR A 395 8.29 3.52 13.92
C TYR A 395 9.44 2.53 14.15
N ALA A 396 10.37 2.87 15.05
CA ALA A 396 11.50 2.00 15.38
C ALA A 396 11.02 0.65 15.95
N TRP A 397 10.06 0.69 16.89
CA TRP A 397 9.45 -0.52 17.44
C TRP A 397 8.77 -1.35 16.35
N TYR A 398 8.03 -0.68 15.45
CA TYR A 398 7.29 -1.35 14.38
C TYR A 398 8.24 -2.08 13.43
N LEU A 399 9.29 -1.42 12.94
CA LEU A 399 10.30 -2.06 12.10
C LEU A 399 10.93 -3.29 12.77
N ARG A 400 11.41 -3.13 14.01
CA ARG A 400 12.08 -4.19 14.78
C ARG A 400 11.20 -5.42 14.96
N ASN A 401 10.01 -5.22 15.52
CA ASN A 401 9.15 -6.32 15.98
C ASN A 401 8.26 -6.92 14.89
N THR A 402 8.20 -6.29 13.71
CA THR A 402 7.41 -6.80 12.58
C THR A 402 8.32 -7.09 11.38
N TYR A 403 8.70 -6.09 10.60
CA TYR A 403 9.42 -6.29 9.35
C TYR A 403 10.78 -6.99 9.50
N LEU A 404 11.53 -6.74 10.57
CA LEU A 404 12.86 -7.32 10.75
C LEU A 404 12.83 -8.69 11.44
N GLU A 405 12.26 -8.76 12.65
CA GLU A 405 12.31 -9.99 13.46
C GLU A 405 11.02 -10.81 13.42
N ASN A 406 9.93 -10.23 12.87
CA ASN A 406 8.61 -10.85 12.83
C ASN A 406 8.21 -11.46 14.19
N ASN A 407 8.47 -10.72 15.27
CA ASN A 407 8.21 -11.21 16.63
C ASN A 407 6.71 -11.24 16.94
N LEU A 408 5.90 -10.36 16.33
CA LEU A 408 4.47 -10.21 16.63
C LEU A 408 3.65 -11.49 16.43
N ARG A 409 4.00 -12.34 15.45
CA ARG A 409 3.32 -13.62 15.20
C ARG A 409 3.57 -14.67 16.29
N VAL A 410 4.59 -14.49 17.13
CA VAL A 410 5.00 -15.49 18.13
C VAL A 410 4.34 -15.17 19.47
N PRO A 411 3.43 -16.02 19.98
CA PRO A 411 2.73 -15.77 21.24
C PRO A 411 3.65 -15.39 22.39
N GLY A 412 3.40 -14.24 23.01
CA GLY A 412 4.11 -13.71 24.17
C GLY A 412 5.53 -13.20 23.90
N LYS A 413 6.04 -13.28 22.67
CA LYS A 413 7.41 -12.86 22.32
C LYS A 413 7.58 -11.35 22.43
N VAL A 414 6.60 -10.59 21.96
CA VAL A 414 6.56 -9.14 22.08
C VAL A 414 5.72 -8.77 23.30
N ARG A 415 6.20 -7.80 24.08
CA ARG A 415 5.42 -7.19 25.15
C ARG A 415 5.01 -5.79 24.77
N ALA A 416 3.75 -5.46 25.02
CA ALA A 416 3.19 -4.12 24.88
C ALA A 416 2.14 -3.90 25.97
N CYS A 417 2.04 -2.67 26.45
CA CYS A 417 1.12 -2.24 27.50
C CYS A 417 1.19 -3.11 28.77
N GLY A 418 2.39 -3.59 29.11
CA GLY A 418 2.68 -4.43 30.27
C GLY A 418 2.37 -5.93 30.12
N VAL A 419 1.83 -6.38 28.99
CA VAL A 419 1.43 -7.78 28.76
C VAL A 419 2.14 -8.37 27.54
N GLY A 420 2.22 -9.71 27.47
CA GLY A 420 2.70 -10.40 26.27
C GLY A 420 1.58 -10.45 25.22
N LEU A 421 1.89 -10.11 23.97
CA LEU A 421 0.93 -10.15 22.88
C LEU A 421 0.77 -11.57 22.36
N ASP A 422 -0.46 -12.07 22.34
CA ASP A 422 -0.82 -13.38 21.77
C ASP A 422 -2.02 -13.23 20.84
N LEU A 423 -1.74 -13.27 19.54
CA LEU A 423 -2.78 -13.20 18.50
C LEU A 423 -3.68 -14.45 18.48
N SER A 424 -3.21 -15.58 19.03
CA SER A 424 -4.01 -16.80 19.13
C SER A 424 -5.08 -16.74 20.21
N ALA A 425 -5.04 -15.72 21.08
CA ALA A 425 -6.14 -15.42 22.01
C ALA A 425 -7.35 -14.73 21.33
N LEU A 426 -7.21 -14.34 20.05
CA LEU A 426 -8.28 -13.71 19.27
C LEU A 426 -9.20 -14.78 18.66
N ASP A 427 -10.33 -15.01 19.34
CA ASP A 427 -11.31 -16.07 19.08
C ASP A 427 -12.65 -15.57 18.48
N MET A 428 -12.80 -14.25 18.28
CA MET A 428 -13.98 -13.67 17.62
C MET A 428 -14.00 -13.99 16.13
N PRO A 429 -15.18 -14.07 15.48
CA PRO A 429 -15.28 -14.22 14.04
C PRO A 429 -14.49 -13.14 13.29
N ALA A 430 -13.76 -13.56 12.25
CA ALA A 430 -12.90 -12.68 11.48
C ALA A 430 -13.10 -12.76 9.96
N TYR A 431 -13.16 -11.59 9.32
CA TYR A 431 -13.15 -11.44 7.87
C TYR A 431 -11.79 -10.94 7.44
N VAL A 432 -11.04 -11.75 6.71
CA VAL A 432 -9.68 -11.44 6.27
C VAL A 432 -9.68 -11.23 4.77
N TYR A 433 -9.17 -10.08 4.34
CA TYR A 433 -9.12 -9.68 2.94
C TYR A 433 -7.69 -9.43 2.46
N GLY A 434 -7.35 -9.98 1.29
CA GLY A 434 -6.14 -9.63 0.54
C GLY A 434 -6.49 -9.17 -0.88
N SER A 435 -5.57 -8.50 -1.59
CA SER A 435 -5.72 -8.22 -3.02
C SER A 435 -4.67 -8.97 -3.84
N ARG A 436 -5.09 -9.61 -4.93
CA ARG A 436 -4.29 -10.56 -5.71
C ARG A 436 -2.99 -9.97 -6.27
N GLU A 437 -3.00 -8.70 -6.67
CA GLU A 437 -1.84 -8.00 -7.24
C GLU A 437 -1.25 -6.98 -6.23
N ASP A 438 -1.52 -7.20 -4.94
CA ASP A 438 -0.92 -6.41 -3.87
C ASP A 438 0.55 -6.78 -3.68
N HIS A 439 1.39 -5.76 -3.72
CA HIS A 439 2.85 -5.85 -3.62
C HIS A 439 3.36 -5.19 -2.32
N ILE A 440 2.47 -4.52 -1.57
CA ILE A 440 2.74 -3.93 -0.26
C ILE A 440 2.42 -4.96 0.81
N VAL A 441 1.26 -5.61 0.67
CA VAL A 441 0.84 -6.74 1.50
C VAL A 441 0.50 -7.90 0.57
N PRO A 442 1.49 -8.74 0.21
CA PRO A 442 1.24 -9.93 -0.59
C PRO A 442 0.05 -10.72 -0.02
N TRP A 443 -0.88 -11.13 -0.88
CA TRP A 443 -2.12 -11.73 -0.40
C TRP A 443 -1.89 -13.05 0.36
N THR A 444 -0.78 -13.74 0.07
CA THR A 444 -0.31 -14.92 0.80
C THR A 444 0.08 -14.57 2.24
N SER A 445 0.68 -13.42 2.47
CA SER A 445 1.00 -12.90 3.80
C SER A 445 -0.24 -12.41 4.55
N ALA A 446 -1.19 -11.79 3.85
CA ALA A 446 -2.52 -11.53 4.42
C ALA A 446 -3.21 -12.85 4.83
N TYR A 447 -3.16 -13.86 3.96
CA TYR A 447 -3.71 -15.19 4.20
C TYR A 447 -3.03 -15.90 5.39
N ALA A 448 -1.73 -15.70 5.61
CA ALA A 448 -1.00 -16.27 6.74
C ALA A 448 -1.60 -15.87 8.11
N SER A 449 -2.32 -14.75 8.19
CA SER A 449 -3.11 -14.35 9.37
C SER A 449 -4.10 -15.43 9.81
N THR A 450 -4.60 -16.26 8.89
CA THR A 450 -5.54 -17.36 9.17
C THR A 450 -4.94 -18.47 10.04
N SER A 451 -3.61 -18.54 10.14
CA SER A 451 -2.92 -19.48 11.02
C SER A 451 -2.70 -18.94 12.44
N LEU A 452 -2.83 -17.62 12.62
CA LEU A 452 -2.54 -16.92 13.88
C LEU A 452 -3.80 -16.67 14.71
N LEU A 453 -4.94 -16.43 14.07
CA LEU A 453 -6.23 -16.21 14.73
C LEU A 453 -6.96 -17.54 15.01
N ARG A 454 -7.88 -17.56 15.98
CA ARG A 454 -8.61 -18.78 16.38
C ARG A 454 -10.12 -18.75 16.14
N GLY A 455 -10.69 -17.57 15.88
CA GLY A 455 -12.12 -17.45 15.58
C GLY A 455 -12.51 -18.06 14.23
N GLN A 456 -13.82 -18.22 14.01
CA GLN A 456 -14.34 -18.60 12.70
C GLN A 456 -13.94 -17.54 11.67
N MET A 457 -13.30 -17.97 10.59
CA MET A 457 -12.72 -17.04 9.62
C MET A 457 -13.32 -17.20 8.24
N ARG A 458 -13.50 -16.06 7.56
CA ARG A 458 -13.80 -15.97 6.13
C ARG A 458 -12.65 -15.24 5.45
N PHE A 459 -11.97 -15.90 4.52
CA PHE A 459 -10.94 -15.26 3.68
C PHE A 459 -11.51 -14.92 2.30
N VAL A 460 -11.25 -13.69 1.85
CA VAL A 460 -11.67 -13.17 0.55
C VAL A 460 -10.49 -12.52 -0.16
N LEU A 461 -10.31 -12.85 -1.44
CA LEU A 461 -9.23 -12.29 -2.26
C LEU A 461 -9.83 -11.39 -3.33
N GLY A 462 -9.56 -10.08 -3.31
CA GLY A 462 -9.99 -9.17 -4.38
C GLY A 462 -9.02 -9.15 -5.56
N ALA A 463 -9.50 -8.82 -6.75
CA ALA A 463 -8.64 -8.50 -7.89
C ALA A 463 -7.92 -7.15 -7.69
N SER A 464 -6.93 -6.84 -8.55
CA SER A 464 -6.15 -5.59 -8.50
C SER A 464 -5.19 -5.48 -7.31
N GLY A 465 -4.47 -4.36 -7.24
CA GLY A 465 -3.46 -4.08 -6.20
C GLY A 465 -4.02 -3.44 -4.93
N HIS A 466 -3.13 -3.15 -3.98
CA HIS A 466 -3.41 -2.69 -2.60
C HIS A 466 -4.65 -1.79 -2.48
N ILE A 467 -4.64 -0.62 -3.12
CA ILE A 467 -5.75 0.34 -3.03
C ILE A 467 -6.88 0.03 -4.00
N ALA A 468 -6.57 -0.31 -5.25
CA ALA A 468 -7.58 -0.52 -6.30
C ALA A 468 -8.45 -1.77 -6.07
N GLY A 469 -7.93 -2.76 -5.33
CA GLY A 469 -8.67 -3.93 -4.88
C GLY A 469 -9.54 -3.63 -3.65
N VAL A 470 -8.97 -2.98 -2.63
CA VAL A 470 -9.70 -2.60 -1.41
C VAL A 470 -10.81 -1.60 -1.73
N ILE A 471 -10.50 -0.53 -2.47
CA ILE A 471 -11.44 0.50 -2.89
C ILE A 471 -12.08 0.10 -4.22
N ASN A 472 -12.99 -0.87 -4.14
CA ASN A 472 -13.79 -1.32 -5.28
C ASN A 472 -15.28 -1.09 -5.00
N PRO A 473 -15.86 0.06 -5.38
CA PRO A 473 -17.22 0.42 -5.00
C PRO A 473 -18.28 -0.53 -5.58
N ALA A 474 -19.19 -1.01 -4.73
CA ALA A 474 -20.26 -1.93 -5.11
C ALA A 474 -21.14 -1.39 -6.26
N SER A 475 -21.42 -0.09 -6.29
CA SER A 475 -22.24 0.57 -7.32
C SER A 475 -21.65 0.49 -8.72
N ARG A 476 -20.31 0.40 -8.85
CA ARG A 476 -19.63 0.29 -10.15
C ARG A 476 -19.52 -1.14 -10.64
N ASN A 477 -19.65 -2.12 -9.73
CA ASN A 477 -19.62 -3.55 -9.99
C ASN A 477 -18.50 -3.99 -10.97
N ARG A 478 -17.30 -3.43 -10.80
CA ARG A 478 -16.13 -3.74 -11.63
C ARG A 478 -15.30 -4.85 -10.99
N ARG A 479 -14.47 -5.50 -11.82
CA ARG A 479 -13.51 -6.54 -11.44
C ARG A 479 -14.21 -7.79 -10.86
N SER A 480 -13.48 -8.54 -10.05
CA SER A 480 -13.90 -9.77 -9.42
C SER A 480 -13.22 -9.94 -8.06
N TYR A 481 -13.66 -10.95 -7.34
CA TYR A 481 -13.05 -11.44 -6.10
C TYR A 481 -13.19 -12.96 -6.01
N TRP A 482 -12.34 -13.62 -5.24
CA TRP A 482 -12.37 -15.06 -5.01
C TRP A 482 -12.81 -15.38 -3.59
N VAL A 483 -13.69 -16.36 -3.47
CA VAL A 483 -14.21 -16.88 -2.19
C VAL A 483 -14.30 -18.39 -2.23
N ARG A 484 -14.28 -19.02 -1.06
CA ARG A 484 -14.67 -20.41 -0.89
C ARG A 484 -16.04 -20.49 -0.24
N GLU A 485 -16.94 -21.29 -0.79
CA GLU A 485 -18.28 -21.48 -0.22
C GLU A 485 -18.26 -22.37 1.03
N ASP A 486 -17.21 -23.18 1.21
CA ASP A 486 -17.03 -24.06 2.37
C ASP A 486 -16.25 -23.41 3.52
N ASP A 487 -15.84 -22.15 3.37
CA ASP A 487 -14.99 -21.38 4.30
C ASP A 487 -13.74 -22.14 4.80
N LYS A 488 -13.25 -23.15 4.06
CA LYS A 488 -12.06 -23.91 4.46
C LYS A 488 -10.80 -23.09 4.24
N LEU A 489 -9.90 -23.15 5.21
CA LEU A 489 -8.62 -22.44 5.21
C LEU A 489 -7.46 -23.45 5.32
N PRO A 490 -7.09 -24.13 4.21
CA PRO A 490 -5.91 -25.00 4.22
C PRO A 490 -4.65 -24.19 4.58
N ALA A 491 -3.65 -24.84 5.17
CA ALA A 491 -2.41 -24.16 5.57
C ALA A 491 -1.66 -23.51 4.39
N ASP A 492 -1.76 -24.12 3.20
CA ASP A 492 -1.18 -23.60 1.97
C ASP A 492 -2.17 -22.66 1.24
N ALA A 493 -1.71 -21.44 0.96
CA ALA A 493 -2.48 -20.44 0.23
C ALA A 493 -2.79 -20.88 -1.21
N ALA A 494 -1.88 -21.61 -1.88
CA ALA A 494 -2.13 -22.11 -3.22
C ALA A 494 -3.26 -23.16 -3.23
N ALA A 495 -3.31 -24.04 -2.23
CA ALA A 495 -4.43 -24.94 -2.01
C ALA A 495 -5.75 -24.21 -1.74
N TRP A 496 -5.73 -23.08 -1.01
CA TRP A 496 -6.92 -22.24 -0.84
C TRP A 496 -7.42 -21.74 -2.19
N MET A 497 -6.52 -21.13 -2.98
CA MET A 497 -6.81 -20.58 -4.31
C MET A 497 -7.36 -21.66 -5.26
N GLY A 498 -6.79 -22.88 -5.22
CA GLY A 498 -7.21 -24.00 -6.06
C GLY A 498 -8.66 -24.47 -5.85
N GLY A 499 -9.30 -24.13 -4.73
CA GLY A 499 -10.73 -24.37 -4.52
C GLY A 499 -11.57 -23.11 -4.32
N ALA A 500 -11.01 -21.94 -4.59
CA ALA A 500 -11.75 -20.69 -4.58
C ALA A 500 -12.48 -20.47 -5.90
N ARG A 501 -13.68 -19.90 -5.84
CA ARG A 501 -14.49 -19.52 -6.99
C ARG A 501 -14.38 -18.02 -7.22
N GLU A 502 -14.15 -17.63 -8.47
CA GLU A 502 -14.22 -16.24 -8.89
C GLU A 502 -15.68 -15.76 -8.95
N VAL A 503 -15.94 -14.61 -8.37
CA VAL A 503 -17.24 -13.92 -8.34
C VAL A 503 -17.04 -12.54 -8.94
N ALA A 504 -17.85 -12.22 -9.94
CA ALA A 504 -17.83 -10.91 -10.58
C ALA A 504 -18.34 -9.82 -9.63
N GLY A 505 -17.74 -8.64 -9.69
CA GLY A 505 -18.16 -7.47 -8.93
C GLY A 505 -17.27 -7.16 -7.72
N SER A 506 -17.85 -6.42 -6.77
CA SER A 506 -17.14 -5.97 -5.57
C SER A 506 -17.31 -6.92 -4.39
N TRP A 507 -16.21 -7.23 -3.72
CA TRP A 507 -16.17 -7.93 -2.44
C TRP A 507 -16.89 -7.17 -1.32
N TRP A 508 -17.15 -5.86 -1.45
CA TRP A 508 -17.90 -5.09 -0.45
C TRP A 508 -19.29 -5.68 -0.20
N ASN A 509 -19.92 -6.28 -1.21
CA ASN A 509 -21.22 -6.94 -1.05
C ASN A 509 -21.13 -8.24 -0.23
N ASP A 510 -20.03 -8.97 -0.39
CA ASP A 510 -19.73 -10.17 0.39
C ASP A 510 -19.50 -9.81 1.86
N TRP A 511 -18.60 -8.84 2.10
CA TRP A 511 -18.34 -8.29 3.43
C TRP A 511 -19.61 -7.74 4.07
N ALA A 512 -20.43 -6.97 3.33
CA ALA A 512 -21.69 -6.42 3.83
C ALA A 512 -22.67 -7.50 4.25
N THR A 513 -22.67 -8.66 3.59
CA THR A 513 -23.50 -9.80 3.98
C THR A 513 -23.00 -10.38 5.30
N TRP A 514 -21.70 -10.65 5.38
CA TRP A 514 -21.05 -11.20 6.57
C TRP A 514 -21.19 -10.28 7.80
N ILE A 515 -20.88 -8.99 7.68
CA ILE A 515 -20.86 -8.07 8.83
C ILE A 515 -22.26 -7.84 9.44
N LYS A 516 -23.33 -8.01 8.65
CA LYS A 516 -24.71 -7.92 9.12
C LYS A 516 -25.08 -9.02 10.10
N GLU A 517 -24.48 -10.20 9.99
CA GLU A 517 -24.68 -11.31 10.93
C GLU A 517 -24.13 -10.96 12.32
N HIS A 518 -23.12 -10.10 12.38
CA HIS A 518 -22.49 -9.64 13.62
C HIS A 518 -23.05 -8.29 14.12
N GLY A 519 -23.96 -7.64 13.38
CA GLY A 519 -24.52 -6.32 13.74
C GLY A 519 -25.53 -6.33 14.90
N GLY A 520 -26.06 -7.50 15.28
CA GLY A 520 -27.13 -7.60 16.30
C GLY A 520 -28.49 -7.14 15.78
N ARG A 521 -29.42 -6.80 16.69
CA ARG A 521 -30.79 -6.40 16.29
C ARG A 521 -30.80 -5.01 15.65
N GLN A 522 -31.61 -4.83 14.60
CA GLN A 522 -31.80 -3.51 13.99
C GLN A 522 -32.78 -2.64 14.80
N GLY A 523 -32.38 -1.42 15.11
CA GLY A 523 -33.18 -0.39 15.76
C GLY A 523 -33.42 0.82 14.88
N LYS A 524 -34.12 1.83 15.40
CA LYS A 524 -34.20 3.16 14.79
C LYS A 524 -32.80 3.78 14.81
N ALA A 525 -32.39 4.42 13.70
CA ALA A 525 -31.13 5.13 13.64
C ALA A 525 -31.04 6.20 14.76
N PRO A 526 -29.86 6.40 15.38
CA PRO A 526 -29.66 7.48 16.35
C PRO A 526 -30.03 8.84 15.77
N GLY A 527 -30.82 9.63 16.52
CA GLY A 527 -31.26 10.95 16.09
C GLY A 527 -30.23 12.07 16.30
N ALA A 528 -29.22 11.84 17.15
CA ALA A 528 -28.13 12.75 17.44
C ALA A 528 -26.80 11.97 17.44
N LEU A 529 -25.71 12.67 17.12
CA LEU A 529 -24.34 12.15 17.22
C LEU A 529 -23.75 12.45 18.59
N GLY A 530 -22.81 11.63 19.03
CA GLY A 530 -22.19 11.68 20.34
C GLY A 530 -23.08 11.16 21.46
N SER A 531 -22.71 11.52 22.68
CA SER A 531 -23.47 11.27 23.90
C SER A 531 -23.27 12.43 24.87
N ALA A 532 -23.86 12.37 26.07
CA ALA A 532 -23.60 13.37 27.11
C ALA A 532 -22.13 13.36 27.59
N GLU A 533 -21.50 12.17 27.61
CA GLU A 533 -20.09 11.98 27.98
C GLU A 533 -19.14 12.32 26.82
N HIS A 534 -19.62 12.15 25.58
CA HIS A 534 -18.88 12.39 24.34
C HIS A 534 -19.63 13.37 23.45
N PRO A 535 -19.70 14.67 23.82
CA PRO A 535 -20.42 15.67 23.04
C PRO A 535 -19.74 15.88 21.68
N VAL A 536 -20.52 16.37 20.71
CA VAL A 536 -19.98 16.78 19.40
C VAL A 536 -18.98 17.93 19.59
N ILE A 537 -17.78 17.76 19.04
CA ILE A 537 -16.68 18.73 19.10
C ILE A 537 -16.69 19.62 17.85
N GLU A 538 -16.65 19.02 16.66
CA GLU A 538 -16.68 19.70 15.36
C GLU A 538 -17.21 18.79 14.24
N PRO A 539 -17.64 19.33 13.09
CA PRO A 539 -18.04 18.51 11.94
C PRO A 539 -16.89 17.64 11.39
N ALA A 540 -17.23 16.48 10.84
CA ALA A 540 -16.31 15.69 10.01
C ALA A 540 -15.81 16.54 8.81
N PRO A 541 -14.57 16.34 8.33
CA PRO A 541 -13.65 15.26 8.69
C PRO A 541 -12.69 15.59 9.85
N GLY A 542 -12.97 16.65 10.62
CA GLY A 542 -12.14 17.08 11.75
C GLY A 542 -10.88 17.86 11.37
N LYS A 543 -10.20 18.43 12.36
CA LYS A 543 -8.99 19.24 12.16
C LYS A 543 -7.71 18.40 11.99
N TYR A 544 -7.62 17.19 12.55
CA TYR A 544 -6.38 16.39 12.50
C TYR A 544 -6.01 15.93 11.10
N VAL A 545 -7.00 15.53 10.30
CA VAL A 545 -6.78 15.13 8.91
C VAL A 545 -6.26 16.28 8.02
N ARG A 546 -6.49 17.53 8.44
CA ARG A 546 -6.06 18.73 7.69
C ARG A 546 -4.62 19.13 7.98
N ILE A 547 -3.99 18.55 9.01
CA ILE A 547 -2.59 18.79 9.33
C ILE A 547 -1.71 18.20 8.22
N ARG A 548 -0.89 19.03 7.57
CA ARG A 548 0.04 18.61 6.52
C ARG A 548 1.42 18.34 7.10
N ALA A 549 2.11 17.35 6.55
CA ALA A 549 3.54 17.18 6.78
C ALA A 549 4.28 18.34 6.08
N ALA A 550 5.31 18.88 6.73
CA ALA A 550 6.10 20.01 6.24
C ALA A 550 7.04 19.62 5.09
#